data_AF-A0A4Q1F3T6-F1
#
_entry.id   AF-A0A4Q1F3T6-F1
#
_cell.length_a   1.000
_cell.length_b   1.000
_cell.length_c   1.000
_cell.angle_alpha   90.00
_cell.angle_beta   90.00
_cell.angle_gamma   90.00
#
_symmetry.space_group_name_H-M   'P 1'
#
loop_
_entity.id
_entity.type
_entity.pdbx_description
1 polymer ?
#
loop_
_entity_poly.entity_id
_entity_poly.type
_entity_poly.pdbx_seq_one_letter_code
_entity_poly.pdbx_strand_id
1 'polypeptide(L)'
;MTNNDILKKLRVALMLRDDQIVEILELVDFRISKSELGAFFRAEDHPNYMECGDQVLRNFLNGLVIHLRGTKENPKNPTDVLAKHKSEIPKKETSKERPEFKASPKDSEKYRGDQSSSKSGSSAGKPKKKAFPKGNGKPSVVEKVVFKNGNKKKS
;
A
#
# COMPACT_ATOMS: atom_id res chain seq x y z
N MET A 1 -20.48 -0.90 4.66
CA MET A 1 -19.81 -2.13 4.18
C MET A 1 -20.57 -2.56 2.95
N THR A 2 -19.95 -2.40 1.79
CA THR A 2 -20.54 -2.70 0.48
C THR A 2 -20.28 -4.17 0.09
N ASN A 3 -20.94 -4.66 -0.95
CA ASN A 3 -20.66 -5.99 -1.50
C ASN A 3 -19.22 -6.12 -2.00
N ASN A 4 -18.66 -5.04 -2.56
CA ASN A 4 -17.25 -4.98 -2.94
C ASN A 4 -16.35 -5.17 -1.72
N ASP A 5 -16.67 -4.56 -0.58
CA ASP A 5 -15.92 -4.76 0.66
C ASP A 5 -15.97 -6.21 1.14
N ILE A 6 -17.15 -6.85 1.06
CA ILE A 6 -17.32 -8.26 1.42
C ILE A 6 -16.44 -9.13 0.53
N LEU A 7 -16.52 -8.96 -0.79
CA LEU A 7 -15.76 -9.73 -1.76
C LEU A 7 -14.25 -9.54 -1.56
N LYS A 8 -13.79 -8.28 -1.34
CA LYS A 8 -12.40 -7.96 -1.00
C LYS A 8 -11.94 -8.67 0.27
N LYS A 9 -12.75 -8.61 1.34
CA LYS A 9 -12.43 -9.27 2.62
C LYS A 9 -12.35 -10.78 2.49
N LEU A 10 -13.29 -11.41 1.77
CA LEU A 10 -13.29 -12.85 1.55
C LEU A 10 -12.10 -13.32 0.72
N ARG A 11 -11.75 -12.58 -0.33
CA ARG A 11 -10.53 -12.83 -1.12
C ARG A 11 -9.30 -12.86 -0.23
N VAL A 12 -9.11 -11.86 0.62
CA VAL A 12 -7.94 -11.76 1.51
C VAL A 12 -7.97 -12.82 2.60
N ALA A 13 -9.12 -13.04 3.25
CA ALA A 13 -9.27 -13.99 4.35
C ALA A 13 -9.00 -15.44 3.91
N LEU A 14 -9.43 -15.80 2.69
CA LEU A 14 -9.24 -17.14 2.12
C LEU A 14 -7.99 -17.24 1.24
N MET A 15 -7.19 -16.17 1.16
CA MET A 15 -5.96 -16.08 0.36
C MET A 15 -6.18 -16.49 -1.11
N LEU A 16 -7.31 -16.06 -1.70
CA LEU A 16 -7.70 -16.42 -3.05
C LEU A 16 -7.02 -15.51 -4.09
N ARG A 17 -6.58 -16.12 -5.20
CA ARG A 17 -6.15 -15.42 -6.41
C ARG A 17 -7.35 -15.08 -7.29
N ASP A 18 -7.19 -14.07 -8.15
CA ASP A 18 -8.26 -13.66 -9.08
C ASP A 18 -8.67 -14.81 -10.01
N ASP A 19 -7.70 -15.61 -10.45
CA ASP A 19 -7.91 -16.82 -11.27
C ASP A 19 -8.81 -17.83 -10.56
N GLN A 20 -8.53 -18.10 -9.29
CA GLN A 20 -9.31 -19.03 -8.47
C GLN A 20 -10.72 -18.51 -8.22
N ILE A 21 -10.92 -17.20 -8.08
CA ILE A 21 -12.25 -16.63 -7.91
C ILE A 21 -13.09 -16.82 -9.18
N VAL A 22 -12.48 -16.68 -10.37
CA VAL A 22 -13.15 -16.97 -11.64
C VAL A 22 -13.54 -18.45 -11.71
N GLU A 23 -12.64 -19.37 -11.36
CA GLU A 23 -12.92 -20.81 -11.31
C GLU A 23 -14.06 -21.14 -10.33
N ILE A 24 -14.10 -20.50 -9.16
CA ILE A 24 -15.15 -20.70 -8.16
C ILE A 24 -16.52 -20.25 -8.68
N LEU A 25 -16.57 -19.13 -9.41
CA LEU A 25 -17.80 -18.62 -10.01
C LEU A 25 -18.27 -19.50 -11.17
N GLU A 26 -17.32 -20.09 -11.91
CA GLU A 26 -17.62 -21.03 -12.98
C GLU A 26 -18.32 -22.31 -12.48
N LEU A 27 -18.06 -22.75 -11.23
CA LEU A 27 -18.74 -23.91 -10.62
C LEU A 27 -20.26 -23.74 -10.47
N VAL A 28 -20.74 -22.50 -10.48
CA VAL A 28 -22.18 -22.17 -10.39
C VAL A 28 -22.70 -21.58 -11.70
N ASP A 29 -22.03 -21.90 -12.82
CA ASP A 29 -22.33 -21.42 -14.17
C ASP A 29 -22.32 -19.89 -14.32
N PHE A 30 -21.64 -19.19 -13.40
CA PHE A 30 -21.48 -17.75 -13.48
C PHE A 30 -20.16 -17.39 -14.17
N ARG A 31 -20.25 -16.97 -15.42
CA ARG A 31 -19.09 -16.58 -16.23
C ARG A 31 -18.73 -15.13 -15.98
N ILE A 32 -17.51 -14.89 -15.52
CA ILE A 32 -16.93 -13.55 -15.38
C ILE A 32 -15.50 -13.54 -15.89
N SER A 33 -15.09 -12.46 -16.55
CA SER A 33 -13.71 -12.28 -16.97
C SER A 33 -12.84 -11.75 -15.83
N LYS A 34 -11.52 -11.99 -15.91
CA LYS A 34 -10.56 -11.43 -14.94
C LYS A 34 -10.59 -9.89 -14.90
N SER A 35 -10.89 -9.26 -16.04
CA SER A 35 -10.97 -7.80 -16.16
C SER A 35 -12.16 -7.22 -15.39
N GLU A 36 -13.33 -7.84 -15.50
CA GLU A 36 -14.55 -7.46 -14.76
C GLU A 36 -14.38 -7.71 -13.26
N LEU A 37 -13.81 -8.86 -12.89
CA LEU A 37 -13.50 -9.16 -11.50
C LEU A 37 -12.53 -8.11 -10.92
N GLY A 38 -11.53 -7.70 -11.71
CA GLY A 38 -10.61 -6.62 -11.34
C GLY A 38 -11.32 -5.28 -11.11
N ALA A 39 -12.40 -4.98 -11.84
CA ALA A 39 -13.19 -3.76 -11.67
C ALA A 39 -13.86 -3.68 -10.28
N PHE A 40 -14.36 -4.80 -9.75
CA PHE A 40 -14.94 -4.85 -8.40
C PHE A 40 -13.94 -4.54 -7.28
N PHE A 41 -12.66 -4.82 -7.53
CA PHE A 41 -11.60 -4.61 -6.55
C PHE A 41 -10.99 -3.20 -6.55
N ARG A 42 -11.39 -2.34 -7.50
CA ARG A 42 -10.89 -0.96 -7.57
C ARG A 42 -11.46 -0.08 -6.45
N ALA A 43 -10.86 1.09 -6.29
CA ALA A 43 -11.42 2.16 -5.47
C ALA A 43 -12.62 2.79 -6.16
N GLU A 44 -13.58 3.30 -5.39
CA GLU A 44 -14.83 3.89 -5.91
C GLU A 44 -14.57 5.08 -6.85
N ASP A 45 -13.48 5.82 -6.64
CA ASP A 45 -13.09 6.97 -7.48
C ASP A 45 -12.43 6.59 -8.82
N HIS A 46 -12.20 5.29 -9.07
CA HIS A 46 -11.51 4.85 -10.29
C HIS A 46 -12.48 4.79 -11.48
N PRO A 47 -12.10 5.25 -12.70
CA PRO A 47 -13.02 5.29 -13.86
C PRO A 47 -13.61 3.93 -14.25
N ASN A 48 -12.83 2.86 -14.11
CA ASN A 48 -13.27 1.48 -14.34
C ASN A 48 -13.77 0.77 -13.08
N TYR A 49 -14.16 1.50 -12.04
CA TYR A 49 -14.80 0.91 -10.87
C TYR A 49 -16.17 0.37 -11.25
N MET A 50 -16.51 -0.80 -10.70
CA MET A 50 -17.82 -1.40 -10.87
C MET A 50 -18.34 -1.85 -9.52
N GLU A 51 -19.61 -1.58 -9.24
CA GLU A 51 -20.27 -2.06 -8.04
C GLU A 51 -20.56 -3.56 -8.16
N CYS A 52 -20.30 -4.31 -7.10
CA CYS A 52 -20.58 -5.74 -7.02
C CYS A 52 -22.05 -5.93 -6.65
N GLY A 53 -22.86 -6.41 -7.61
CA GLY A 53 -24.27 -6.70 -7.35
C GLY A 53 -24.47 -7.90 -6.42
N ASP A 54 -25.63 -7.94 -5.75
CA ASP A 54 -26.02 -9.04 -4.87
C ASP A 54 -25.99 -10.41 -5.56
N GLN A 55 -26.31 -10.43 -6.86
CA GLN A 55 -26.29 -11.64 -7.67
C GLN A 55 -24.89 -12.27 -7.75
N VAL A 56 -23.87 -11.43 -7.95
CA VAL A 56 -22.47 -11.87 -8.03
C VAL A 56 -22.02 -12.42 -6.69
N LEU A 57 -22.31 -11.69 -5.60
CA LEU A 57 -21.92 -12.11 -4.26
C LEU A 57 -22.63 -13.42 -3.85
N ARG A 58 -23.92 -13.57 -4.15
CA ARG A 58 -24.67 -14.80 -3.90
C ARG A 58 -24.08 -16.00 -4.64
N ASN A 59 -23.80 -15.84 -5.93
CA ASN A 59 -23.19 -16.89 -6.75
C ASN A 59 -21.80 -17.25 -6.23
N PHE A 60 -20.98 -16.26 -5.87
CA PHE A 60 -19.66 -16.49 -5.30
C PHE A 60 -19.73 -17.30 -3.99
N LEU A 61 -20.64 -16.95 -3.08
CA LEU A 61 -20.83 -17.68 -1.82
C LEU A 61 -21.29 -19.13 -2.05
N ASN A 62 -22.20 -19.36 -3.00
CA ASN A 62 -22.61 -20.71 -3.39
C ASN A 62 -21.45 -21.50 -4.00
N GLY A 63 -20.64 -20.86 -4.86
CA GLY A 63 -19.42 -21.45 -5.41
C GLY A 63 -18.40 -21.81 -4.33
N LEU A 64 -18.24 -20.96 -3.31
CA LEU A 64 -17.35 -21.24 -2.18
C LEU A 64 -17.79 -22.47 -1.38
N VAL A 65 -19.10 -22.70 -1.23
CA VAL A 65 -19.62 -23.91 -0.58
C VAL A 65 -19.18 -25.14 -1.36
N ILE A 66 -19.35 -25.14 -2.69
CA ILE A 66 -18.95 -26.26 -3.55
C ILE A 66 -17.43 -26.44 -3.54
N HIS A 67 -16.66 -25.35 -3.56
CA HIS A 67 -15.20 -25.39 -3.58
C HIS A 67 -14.61 -25.96 -2.28
N LEU A 68 -15.08 -25.46 -1.13
CA LEU A 68 -14.53 -25.80 0.18
C LEU A 68 -15.13 -27.07 0.80
N ARG A 69 -16.45 -27.28 0.64
CA ARG A 69 -17.17 -28.42 1.24
C ARG A 69 -17.45 -29.55 0.25
N GLY A 70 -17.31 -29.29 -1.05
CA GLY A 70 -17.64 -30.27 -2.08
C GLY A 70 -19.14 -30.35 -2.38
N THR A 71 -19.50 -31.16 -3.37
CA THR A 71 -20.89 -31.51 -3.67
C THR A 71 -21.37 -32.62 -2.74
N LYS A 72 -22.69 -32.85 -2.67
CA LYS A 72 -23.26 -33.93 -1.85
C LYS A 72 -22.64 -35.30 -2.16
N GLU A 73 -22.29 -35.52 -3.42
CA GLU A 73 -21.69 -36.76 -3.93
C GLU A 73 -20.18 -36.86 -3.66
N ASN A 74 -19.49 -35.72 -3.48
CA ASN A 74 -18.04 -35.66 -3.25
C ASN A 74 -17.71 -34.62 -2.16
N PRO A 75 -17.81 -34.99 -0.87
CA PRO A 75 -17.49 -34.08 0.22
C PRO A 75 -15.98 -33.79 0.24
N LYS A 76 -15.64 -32.50 0.40
CA LYS A 76 -14.27 -32.00 0.57
C LYS A 76 -14.13 -31.40 1.97
N ASN A 77 -12.95 -31.58 2.58
CA ASN A 77 -12.64 -30.90 3.82
C ASN A 77 -12.11 -29.49 3.51
N PRO A 78 -12.64 -28.44 4.16
CA PRO A 78 -12.23 -27.06 3.90
C PRO A 78 -10.76 -26.81 4.27
N THR A 79 -10.26 -27.49 5.32
CA THR A 79 -8.87 -27.34 5.80
C THR A 79 -7.87 -27.75 4.73
N ASP A 80 -8.14 -28.83 4.00
CA ASP A 80 -7.24 -29.36 2.98
C ASP A 80 -7.17 -28.45 1.75
N VAL A 81 -8.31 -27.86 1.37
CA VAL A 81 -8.38 -26.91 0.25
C VAL A 81 -7.62 -25.62 0.57
N LEU A 82 -7.78 -25.09 1.78
CA LEU A 82 -7.06 -23.88 2.22
C LEU A 82 -5.55 -24.13 2.34
N ALA A 83 -5.13 -25.31 2.76
CA ALA A 83 -3.72 -25.68 2.81
C ALA A 83 -3.08 -25.69 1.40
N LYS A 84 -3.80 -26.21 0.39
CA LYS A 84 -3.35 -26.19 -1.01
C LYS A 84 -3.17 -24.76 -1.53
N HIS A 85 -4.12 -23.88 -1.26
CA HIS A 85 -4.03 -22.48 -1.69
C HIS A 85 -2.80 -21.78 -1.08
N LYS A 86 -2.53 -22.03 0.22
CA LYS A 86 -1.33 -21.50 0.89
C LYS A 86 -0.03 -21.99 0.26
N SER A 87 0.02 -23.23 -0.24
CA SER A 87 1.21 -23.76 -0.91
C SER A 87 1.41 -23.23 -2.33
N GLU A 88 0.34 -22.87 -3.04
CA GLU A 88 0.40 -22.33 -4.40
C GLU A 88 0.86 -20.87 -4.46
N ILE A 89 0.76 -20.13 -3.36
CA ILE A 89 1.31 -18.77 -3.29
C ILE A 89 2.82 -18.90 -3.41
N PRO A 90 3.46 -18.38 -4.48
CA PRO A 90 4.90 -18.42 -4.58
C PRO A 90 5.47 -17.69 -3.37
N LYS A 91 6.14 -18.43 -2.49
CA LYS A 91 7.01 -17.82 -1.48
C LYS A 91 8.08 -17.09 -2.28
N LYS A 92 7.88 -15.80 -2.49
CA LYS A 92 8.97 -14.93 -2.89
C LYS A 92 9.96 -15.00 -1.74
N GLU A 93 10.96 -15.87 -1.88
CA GLU A 93 12.14 -15.87 -1.02
C GLU A 93 12.78 -14.50 -1.20
N THR A 94 12.36 -13.54 -0.39
CA THR A 94 13.09 -12.30 -0.16
C THR A 94 14.29 -12.61 0.73
N SER A 95 15.19 -13.43 0.21
CA SER A 95 16.56 -13.63 0.69
C SER A 95 17.55 -13.34 -0.45
N LYS A 96 17.22 -12.40 -1.34
CA LYS A 96 18.28 -11.61 -1.98
C LYS A 96 18.74 -10.60 -0.95
N GLU A 97 19.83 -10.95 -0.26
CA GLU A 97 20.67 -9.99 0.43
C GLU A 97 20.81 -8.76 -0.46
N ARG A 98 20.28 -7.63 0.03
CA ARG A 98 20.51 -6.33 -0.59
C ARG A 98 22.03 -6.14 -0.52
N PRO A 99 22.76 -6.07 -1.66
CA PRO A 99 24.20 -5.91 -1.61
C PRO A 99 24.51 -4.62 -0.84
N GLU A 100 25.36 -4.74 0.18
CA GLU A 100 25.81 -3.60 0.97
C GLU A 100 26.41 -2.56 0.02
N PHE A 101 25.88 -1.34 0.07
CA PHE A 101 26.46 -0.21 -0.64
C PHE A 101 27.80 0.13 0.02
N LYS A 102 28.90 -0.41 -0.52
CA LYS A 102 30.24 0.03 -0.16
C LYS A 102 30.44 1.43 -0.72
N ALA A 103 30.36 2.44 0.15
CA ALA A 103 30.77 3.78 -0.18
C ALA A 103 32.25 3.76 -0.57
N SER A 104 32.57 4.09 -1.82
CA SER A 104 33.95 4.26 -2.27
C SER A 104 34.65 5.35 -1.45
N PRO A 105 35.93 5.18 -1.07
CA PRO A 105 36.68 6.22 -0.38
C PRO A 105 36.71 7.47 -1.25
N LYS A 106 36.45 8.64 -0.66
CA LYS A 106 36.74 9.92 -1.32
C LYS A 106 38.24 9.98 -1.54
N ASP A 107 38.68 9.97 -2.80
CA ASP A 107 40.05 10.32 -3.17
C ASP A 107 40.39 11.71 -2.61
N SER A 108 41.31 11.72 -1.66
CA SER A 108 42.14 12.86 -1.32
C SER A 108 43.00 13.22 -2.53
N GLU A 109 43.14 14.52 -2.78
CA GLU A 109 44.05 15.14 -3.76
C GLU A 109 43.53 15.34 -5.19
N LYS A 110 42.91 16.51 -5.39
CA LYS A 110 43.31 17.39 -6.50
C LYS A 110 43.51 18.81 -5.95
N TYR A 111 44.71 19.02 -5.41
CA TYR A 111 45.31 20.34 -5.23
C TYR A 111 45.37 21.03 -6.60
N ARG A 112 44.52 22.03 -6.84
CA ARG A 112 44.72 22.97 -7.95
C ARG A 112 45.36 24.21 -7.34
N GLY A 113 46.66 24.31 -7.61
CA GLY A 113 47.57 25.31 -7.08
C GLY A 113 47.22 26.74 -7.44
N ASP A 114 47.76 27.60 -6.60
CA ASP A 114 47.79 29.05 -6.68
C ASP A 114 48.52 29.52 -7.96
N GLN A 115 47.87 30.36 -8.77
CA GLN A 115 48.58 31.30 -9.64
C GLN A 115 47.88 32.66 -9.58
N SER A 116 48.55 33.60 -8.91
CA SER A 116 48.25 35.03 -8.93
C SER A 116 49.01 35.74 -10.06
N SER A 117 48.31 36.57 -10.84
CA SER A 117 48.74 37.79 -11.59
C SER A 117 47.95 37.87 -12.90
N SER A 118 47.43 38.97 -13.45
CA SER A 118 47.46 40.40 -13.15
C SER A 118 46.48 41.09 -14.13
N LYS A 119 45.67 42.03 -13.61
CA LYS A 119 45.23 43.32 -14.19
C LYS A 119 44.82 43.44 -15.69
N SER A 120 43.54 43.79 -15.93
CA SER A 120 42.98 44.83 -16.86
C SER A 120 41.56 44.41 -17.27
N GLY A 121 40.48 45.12 -16.95
CA GLY A 121 39.99 46.32 -17.66
C GLY A 121 38.49 46.16 -17.95
N SER A 122 37.65 46.93 -17.24
CA SER A 122 36.29 47.42 -17.57
C SER A 122 35.19 46.49 -18.14
N SER A 123 34.11 46.27 -17.37
CA SER A 123 32.78 46.90 -17.55
C SER A 123 31.59 46.07 -17.00
N ALA A 124 30.71 46.78 -16.28
CA ALA A 124 29.28 46.53 -16.05
C ALA A 124 28.79 45.28 -15.27
N GLY A 125 28.23 45.54 -14.07
CA GLY A 125 27.03 44.85 -13.56
C GLY A 125 27.22 43.72 -12.53
N LYS A 126 27.32 44.04 -11.23
CA LYS A 126 27.41 43.05 -10.13
C LYS A 126 26.06 42.91 -9.40
N PRO A 127 25.37 41.75 -9.40
CA PRO A 127 24.27 41.53 -8.48
C PRO A 127 24.79 41.08 -7.11
N LYS A 128 24.33 41.76 -6.05
CA LYS A 128 24.71 41.55 -4.65
C LYS A 128 24.18 40.20 -4.14
N LYS A 129 25.07 39.36 -3.57
CA LYS A 129 24.71 38.16 -2.79
C LYS A 129 24.01 38.59 -1.50
N LYS A 130 22.75 38.19 -1.30
CA LYS A 130 22.03 38.34 -0.02
C LYS A 130 22.55 37.30 0.98
N ALA A 131 23.02 37.78 2.12
CA ALA A 131 23.36 36.98 3.29
C ALA A 131 22.09 36.59 4.06
N PHE A 132 21.97 35.32 4.44
CA PHE A 132 20.91 34.84 5.33
C PHE A 132 21.36 35.02 6.79
N PRO A 133 20.61 35.76 7.64
CA PRO A 133 20.94 35.88 9.05
C PRO A 133 20.47 34.64 9.85
N LYS A 134 21.32 34.19 10.77
CA LYS A 134 21.03 33.16 11.78
C LYS A 134 20.14 33.72 12.91
N GLY A 135 19.13 32.94 13.29
CA GLY A 135 18.66 32.75 14.68
C GLY A 135 17.74 33.80 15.32
N ASN A 136 16.50 33.41 15.65
CA ASN A 136 16.04 33.34 17.04
C ASN A 136 14.73 32.54 17.15
N GLY A 137 14.71 31.56 18.05
CA GLY A 137 13.59 30.65 18.29
C GLY A 137 12.36 31.37 18.84
N LYS A 138 11.20 31.05 18.28
CA LYS A 138 9.89 31.40 18.84
C LYS A 138 9.31 30.15 19.52
N PRO A 139 8.81 30.24 20.76
CA PRO A 139 8.36 29.08 21.53
C PRO A 139 7.04 28.50 21.01
N SER A 140 6.88 27.19 21.24
CA SER A 140 5.69 26.39 20.97
C SER A 140 4.47 26.88 21.74
N VAL A 141 3.32 26.99 21.07
CA VAL A 141 2.01 27.24 21.70
C VAL A 141 1.48 25.91 22.26
N VAL A 142 1.93 25.55 23.46
CA VAL A 142 1.28 24.53 24.29
C VAL A 142 1.11 25.13 25.68
N GLU A 143 -0.11 25.55 26.01
CA GLU A 143 -0.71 25.73 27.35
C GLU A 143 -1.69 26.89 27.34
N LYS A 144 -2.98 26.54 27.40
CA LYS A 144 -4.03 27.23 28.18
C LYS A 144 -5.39 26.54 27.94
N VAL A 145 -5.51 25.31 28.41
CA VAL A 145 -6.82 24.73 28.76
C VAL A 145 -6.72 24.30 30.21
N VAL A 146 -7.20 25.15 31.11
CA VAL A 146 -7.28 24.87 32.54
C VAL A 146 -8.60 24.14 32.80
N PHE A 147 -8.53 22.84 33.09
CA PHE A 147 -9.67 22.05 33.56
C PHE A 147 -9.94 22.38 35.04
N LYS A 148 -11.08 22.99 35.34
CA LYS A 148 -11.56 23.15 36.73
C LYS A 148 -12.29 21.87 37.16
N ASN A 149 -11.55 20.95 37.80
CA ASN A 149 -12.15 19.83 38.52
C ASN A 149 -12.19 20.18 40.02
N GLY A 150 -13.36 20.64 40.49
CA GLY A 150 -13.56 21.10 41.85
C GLY A 150 -14.83 20.50 42.43
N ASN A 151 -14.69 19.27 42.94
CA ASN A 151 -15.68 18.54 43.70
C ASN A 151 -16.05 19.33 44.97
N LYS A 152 -17.29 19.85 45.08
CA LYS A 152 -17.86 20.26 46.37
C LYS A 152 -19.16 19.51 46.63
N LYS A 153 -19.02 18.55 47.54
CA LYS A 153 -20.06 17.88 48.32
C LYS A 153 -21.06 18.89 48.91
N LYS A 154 -22.30 18.40 48.97
CA LYS A 154 -23.47 18.88 49.74
C LYS A 154 -23.12 19.38 51.15
N SER A 155 -23.79 20.44 51.58
CA SER A 155 -24.76 20.47 52.69
C SER A 155 -25.50 21.81 52.67
#